data_AF-Q6EB56-F1
#
_entry.id   AF-Q6EB56-F1
#
_cell.length_a   1.000
_cell.length_b   1.000
_cell.length_c   1.000
_cell.angle_alpha   90.00
_cell.angle_beta   90.00
_cell.angle_gamma   90.00
#
_symmetry.space_group_name_H-M   'P 1'
#
loop_
_entity.id
_entity.type
_entity.pdbx_description
1 polymer ?
#
loop_
_entity_poly.entity_id
_entity_poly.type
_entity_poly.pdbx_seq_one_letter_code
_entity_poly.pdbx_strand_id
1 'polypeptide(L)'
;FDYKRFLTLGYIENKRVNANLDNIITSDQILKYTKLSPNIILTDYLRFILLSLNDKNEIIICKEVKICSLDEIKSVIKNQSLLDTKTQELNELFSIFFSKIPNPINSALDFANHLSLRTRILKDELLLSSKNETLLSLFNTFKETLYKELSYEEFCDSFAQTLTYSLFLAKLNNDTAKEIDLNNAKKFIPKSFPLIRSMSGFLDDSFENLENIKWLLEEIINIINHIDITSIIKELNKTGEKD
;
A
#
# COMPACT_ATOMS: atom_id res chain seq x y z
N PHE A 1 -1.73 -23.83 13.72
CA PHE A 1 -1.61 -22.39 13.51
C PHE A 1 -1.01 -22.18 12.13
N ASP A 2 -1.86 -21.84 11.16
CA ASP A 2 -1.52 -21.76 9.75
C ASP A 2 -0.94 -20.37 9.45
N TYR A 3 0.39 -20.28 9.34
CA TYR A 3 1.18 -19.05 9.33
C TYR A 3 1.26 -18.35 7.95
N LYS A 4 0.23 -18.47 7.10
CA LYS A 4 0.31 -18.10 5.67
C LYS A 4 -0.72 -17.09 5.15
N ARG A 5 -1.16 -16.13 6.00
CA ARG A 5 -2.10 -15.08 5.58
C ARG A 5 -1.74 -13.72 6.18
N PHE A 6 -0.64 -13.11 5.75
CA PHE A 6 -0.27 -11.78 6.25
C PHE A 6 -0.72 -10.68 5.29
N LEU A 7 -2.01 -10.36 5.38
CA LEU A 7 -2.46 -9.02 5.01
C LEU A 7 -1.70 -7.99 5.84
N THR A 8 -1.47 -6.81 5.26
CA THR A 8 -0.72 -5.74 5.90
C THR A 8 -1.33 -5.38 7.26
N LEU A 9 -0.55 -5.60 8.32
CA LEU A 9 -0.95 -5.37 9.72
C LEU A 9 -1.29 -3.92 10.00
N GLY A 10 -0.52 -3.02 9.41
CA GLY A 10 -0.51 -1.61 9.72
C GLY A 10 0.72 -0.95 9.12
N TYR A 11 0.78 0.37 9.23
CA TYR A 11 1.87 1.16 8.67
C TYR A 11 2.62 1.90 9.78
N ILE A 12 3.91 2.08 9.59
CA ILE A 12 4.71 2.97 10.44
C ILE A 12 5.22 4.08 9.54
N GLU A 13 4.72 5.29 9.75
CA GLU A 13 5.11 6.48 9.00
C GLU A 13 6.14 7.26 9.81
N ASN A 14 7.34 7.35 9.27
CA ASN A 14 8.48 8.00 9.91
C ASN A 14 8.68 9.40 9.34
N LYS A 15 8.85 10.38 10.22
CA LYS A 15 9.17 11.76 9.89
C LYS A 15 10.54 12.13 10.43
N ARG A 16 11.09 13.24 9.96
CA ARG A 16 12.34 13.79 10.50
C ARG A 16 12.16 14.08 11.98
N VAL A 17 13.25 13.91 12.74
CA VAL A 17 13.27 14.22 14.17
C VAL A 17 12.76 15.63 14.42
N ASN A 18 11.89 15.78 15.43
CA ASN A 18 11.25 17.04 15.83
C ASN A 18 10.24 17.60 14.81
N ALA A 19 9.73 16.77 13.90
CA ALA A 19 8.61 17.15 13.04
C ALA A 19 7.35 17.43 13.87
N ASN A 20 6.53 18.39 13.43
CA ASN A 20 5.24 18.67 14.07
C ASN A 20 4.24 17.56 13.75
N LEU A 21 4.21 16.52 14.58
CA LEU A 21 3.32 15.38 14.41
C LEU A 21 1.85 15.77 14.52
N ASP A 22 1.50 16.75 15.35
CA ASP A 22 0.10 17.18 15.55
C ASP A 22 -0.51 17.71 14.24
N ASN A 23 0.26 18.48 13.47
CA ASN A 23 -0.15 18.91 12.12
C ASN A 23 -0.21 17.72 11.15
N ILE A 24 0.76 16.80 11.21
CA ILE A 24 0.90 15.68 10.27
C ILE A 24 -0.21 14.64 10.43
N ILE A 25 -0.75 14.43 11.64
CA ILE A 25 -1.90 13.52 11.89
C ILE A 25 -3.08 13.84 10.96
N THR A 26 -3.28 15.13 10.65
CA THR A 26 -4.38 15.60 9.79
C THR A 26 -4.05 15.66 8.30
N SER A 27 -2.84 15.25 7.91
CA SER A 27 -2.41 15.31 6.51
C SER A 27 -3.12 14.29 5.62
N ASP A 28 -3.24 14.62 4.33
CA ASP A 28 -3.79 13.72 3.31
C ASP A 28 -3.07 12.37 3.25
N GLN A 29 -1.76 12.36 3.53
CA GLN A 29 -0.97 11.14 3.56
C GLN A 29 -1.43 10.18 4.68
N ILE A 30 -1.66 10.69 5.89
CA ILE A 30 -2.16 9.88 7.00
C ILE A 30 -3.60 9.43 6.73
N LEU A 31 -4.47 10.33 6.25
CA LEU A 31 -5.84 10.00 5.86
C LEU A 31 -5.90 8.92 4.76
N LYS A 32 -4.93 8.91 3.84
CA LYS A 32 -4.80 7.88 2.80
C LYS A 32 -4.41 6.53 3.41
N TYR A 33 -3.42 6.52 4.30
CA TYR A 33 -2.98 5.27 4.93
C TYR A 33 -4.03 4.68 5.87
N THR A 34 -4.83 5.49 6.57
CA THR A 34 -5.90 4.97 7.45
C THR A 34 -7.00 4.26 6.67
N LYS A 35 -7.25 4.66 5.42
CA LYS A 35 -8.14 3.95 4.49
C LYS A 35 -7.59 2.57 4.11
N LEU A 36 -6.28 2.42 4.01
CA LEU A 36 -5.63 1.16 3.67
C LEU A 36 -5.55 0.20 4.86
N SER A 37 -5.20 0.71 6.04
CA SER A 37 -5.21 -0.01 7.31
C SER A 37 -5.42 0.95 8.48
N PRO A 38 -6.46 0.76 9.32
CA PRO A 38 -6.71 1.59 10.51
C PRO A 38 -5.83 1.14 11.69
N ASN A 39 -4.52 0.99 11.46
CA ASN A 39 -3.51 0.64 12.45
C ASN A 39 -2.19 1.30 12.04
N ILE A 40 -1.91 2.50 12.52
CA ILE A 40 -0.77 3.30 12.06
C ILE A 40 0.02 3.83 13.23
N ILE A 41 1.35 3.72 13.16
CA ILE A 41 2.25 4.45 14.05
C ILE A 41 2.81 5.65 13.27
N LEU A 42 2.55 6.86 13.75
CA LEU A 42 3.24 8.07 13.29
C LEU A 42 4.37 8.40 14.28
N THR A 43 5.58 8.60 13.78
CA THR A 43 6.75 8.87 14.64
C THR A 43 7.76 9.83 14.02
N ASP A 44 8.40 10.62 14.88
CA ASP A 44 9.59 11.41 14.57
C ASP A 44 10.84 10.86 15.29
N TYR A 45 10.83 9.57 15.64
CA TYR A 45 11.83 8.87 16.44
C TYR A 45 11.86 9.24 17.94
N LEU A 46 11.26 10.36 18.36
CA LEU A 46 11.21 10.79 19.76
C LEU A 46 9.80 10.72 20.35
N ARG A 47 8.76 10.79 19.51
CA ARG A 47 7.35 10.66 19.86
C ARG A 47 6.71 9.63 18.94
N PHE A 48 5.93 8.72 19.51
CA PHE A 48 5.24 7.64 18.81
C PHE A 48 3.74 7.77 19.08
N ILE A 49 2.94 7.88 18.04
CA ILE A 49 1.49 8.07 18.12
C ILE A 49 0.83 6.93 17.36
N LEU A 50 0.15 6.05 18.09
CA LEU A 50 -0.65 4.98 17.53
C LEU A 50 -2.04 5.52 17.18
N LEU A 51 -2.38 5.46 15.90
CA LEU A 51 -3.61 5.95 15.30
C LEU A 51 -4.50 4.79 14.86
N SER A 52 -5.81 4.97 15.00
CA SER A 52 -6.87 4.09 14.46
C SER A 52 -8.03 4.95 13.95
N LEU A 53 -9.05 4.30 13.39
CA LEU A 53 -10.34 4.91 13.11
C LEU A 53 -11.36 4.53 14.19
N ASN A 54 -12.28 5.44 14.50
CA ASN A 54 -13.51 5.15 15.25
C ASN A 54 -14.63 4.65 14.32
N ASP A 55 -15.81 4.37 14.89
CA ASP A 55 -16.99 3.89 14.12
C ASP A 55 -17.52 4.89 13.07
N LYS A 56 -17.10 6.16 13.15
CA LYS A 56 -17.43 7.22 12.18
C LYS A 56 -16.33 7.45 11.14
N ASN A 57 -15.32 6.57 11.09
CA ASN A 57 -14.13 6.71 10.24
C ASN A 57 -13.29 7.97 10.53
N GLU A 58 -13.34 8.50 11.76
CA GLU A 58 -12.50 9.62 12.19
C GLU A 58 -11.23 9.09 12.86
N ILE A 59 -10.11 9.77 12.64
CA ILE A 59 -8.82 9.41 13.25
C ILE A 59 -8.88 9.62 14.76
N ILE A 60 -8.47 8.60 15.51
CA ILE A 60 -8.30 8.65 16.97
C ILE A 60 -6.88 8.27 17.36
N ILE A 61 -6.38 8.86 18.45
CA ILE A 61 -5.11 8.49 19.08
C ILE A 61 -5.41 7.38 20.11
N CYS A 62 -4.95 6.16 19.83
CA CYS A 62 -5.11 5.01 20.71
C CYS A 62 -4.09 5.03 21.85
N LYS A 63 -2.85 5.41 21.54
CA LYS A 63 -1.76 5.53 22.51
C LYS A 63 -0.72 6.49 21.99
N GLU A 64 -0.14 7.27 22.89
CA GLU A 64 0.97 8.17 22.57
C GLU A 64 2.08 7.95 23.58
N VAL A 65 3.32 7.87 23.09
CA VAL A 65 4.52 7.75 23.91
C VAL A 65 5.55 8.76 23.40
N LYS A 66 5.84 9.77 24.23
CA LYS A 66 6.96 10.69 24.02
C LYS A 66 8.14 10.23 24.86
N ILE A 67 9.25 9.87 24.19
CA ILE A 67 10.52 9.51 24.82
C ILE A 67 11.10 10.75 25.51
N CYS A 68 11.32 11.81 24.74
CA CYS A 68 11.83 13.10 25.21
C CYS A 68 11.67 14.19 24.13
N SER A 69 11.97 15.44 24.47
CA SER A 69 12.26 16.47 23.47
C SER A 69 13.71 16.39 22.97
N LEU A 70 13.99 17.02 21.83
CA LEU A 70 15.30 16.98 21.20
C LEU A 70 16.43 17.46 22.13
N ASP A 71 16.17 18.50 22.93
CA ASP A 71 17.16 19.08 23.85
C ASP A 71 17.42 18.22 25.09
N GLU A 72 16.50 17.30 25.40
CA GLU A 72 16.56 16.43 26.59
C GLU A 72 17.30 15.12 26.35
N ILE A 73 17.64 14.77 25.10
CA ILE A 73 18.26 13.48 24.75
C ILE A 73 19.47 13.16 25.64
N LYS A 74 20.37 14.13 25.86
CA LYS A 74 21.57 13.92 26.70
C LYS A 74 21.24 13.67 28.17
N SER A 75 20.15 14.25 28.67
CA SER A 75 19.70 14.05 30.04
C SER A 75 19.04 12.69 30.20
N VAL A 76 18.15 12.33 29.27
CA VAL A 76 17.43 11.05 29.28
C VAL A 76 18.39 9.87 29.17
N ILE A 77 19.41 9.94 28.31
CA ILE A 77 20.42 8.86 28.19
C ILE A 77 21.15 8.58 29.51
N LYS A 78 21.30 9.59 30.38
CA LYS A 78 21.98 9.42 31.68
C LYS A 78 21.03 8.94 32.78
N ASN A 79 19.73 8.96 32.55
CA ASN A 79 18.72 8.57 33.53
C ASN A 79 18.16 7.17 33.19
N GLN A 80 18.80 6.14 33.74
CA GLN A 80 18.43 4.75 33.45
C GLN A 80 16.98 4.44 33.83
N SER A 81 16.50 4.94 34.98
CA SER A 81 15.12 4.68 35.43
C SER A 81 14.08 5.29 34.47
N LEU A 82 14.36 6.47 33.91
CA LEU A 82 13.51 7.08 32.90
C LEU A 82 13.52 6.27 31.59
N LEU A 83 14.69 5.80 31.15
CA LEU A 83 14.80 4.94 29.96
C LEU A 83 14.02 3.63 30.13
N ASP A 84 14.10 3.00 31.30
CA ASP A 84 13.37 1.76 31.60
C ASP A 84 11.86 2.00 31.52
N THR A 85 11.39 3.12 32.06
CA THR A 85 9.98 3.54 31.98
C THR A 85 9.54 3.77 30.53
N LYS A 86 10.31 4.53 29.73
CA LYS A 86 10.00 4.77 28.32
C LYS A 86 10.07 3.52 27.46
N THR A 87 10.95 2.58 27.81
CA THR A 87 11.03 1.28 27.16
C THR A 87 9.75 0.48 27.41
N GLN A 88 9.24 0.46 28.65
CA GLN A 88 7.97 -0.20 28.97
C GLN A 88 6.80 0.44 28.23
N GLU A 89 6.69 1.78 28.24
CA GLU A 89 5.64 2.51 27.52
C GLU A 89 5.64 2.19 26.01
N LEU A 90 6.82 2.20 25.37
CA LEU A 90 6.98 1.84 23.95
C LEU A 90 6.62 0.37 23.69
N ASN A 91 7.08 -0.55 24.54
CA ASN A 91 6.75 -1.97 24.41
C ASN A 91 5.24 -2.20 24.46
N GLU A 92 4.53 -1.50 25.34
CA GLU A 92 3.08 -1.56 25.38
C GLU A 92 2.43 -0.98 24.11
N LEU A 93 2.94 0.14 23.58
CA LEU A 93 2.45 0.70 22.31
C LEU A 93 2.61 -0.29 21.16
N PHE A 94 3.80 -0.88 21.01
CA PHE A 94 4.04 -1.91 19.99
C PHE A 94 3.20 -3.16 20.24
N SER A 95 2.97 -3.56 21.50
CA SER A 95 2.09 -4.69 21.81
C SER A 95 0.66 -4.43 21.34
N ILE A 96 0.13 -3.21 21.49
CA ILE A 96 -1.18 -2.86 20.94
C ILE A 96 -1.14 -2.92 19.41
N PHE A 97 -0.15 -2.32 18.75
CA PHE A 97 -0.01 -2.34 17.29
C PHE A 97 0.05 -3.76 16.71
N PHE A 98 0.87 -4.64 17.32
CA PHE A 98 1.06 -6.02 16.88
C PHE A 98 -0.09 -6.97 17.30
N SER A 99 -0.94 -6.57 18.24
CA SER A 99 -2.14 -7.34 18.61
C SER A 99 -3.29 -7.22 17.60
N LYS A 100 -3.21 -6.26 16.68
CA LYS A 100 -4.25 -6.08 15.66
C LYS A 100 -4.28 -7.28 14.72
N ILE A 101 -5.47 -7.80 14.45
CA ILE A 101 -5.66 -8.84 13.45
C ILE A 101 -6.23 -8.16 12.20
N PRO A 102 -5.54 -8.25 11.04
CA PRO A 102 -6.09 -7.77 9.78
C PRO A 102 -7.40 -8.46 9.44
N ASN A 103 -8.34 -7.71 8.86
CA ASN A 103 -9.57 -8.31 8.35
C ASN A 103 -9.23 -9.27 7.20
N PRO A 104 -9.61 -10.55 7.27
CA PRO A 104 -9.29 -11.50 6.22
C PRO A 104 -10.07 -11.19 4.94
N ILE A 105 -9.44 -11.38 3.78
CA ILE A 105 -10.10 -11.32 2.47
C ILE A 105 -10.67 -12.71 2.18
N ASN A 106 -11.99 -12.87 2.35
CA ASN A 106 -12.65 -14.18 2.31
C ASN A 106 -13.62 -14.36 1.14
N SER A 107 -13.90 -13.32 0.36
CA SER A 107 -14.81 -13.38 -0.79
C SER A 107 -14.24 -12.63 -2.01
N ALA A 108 -14.75 -12.95 -3.20
CA ALA A 108 -14.41 -12.20 -4.41
C ALA A 108 -14.79 -10.71 -4.29
N LEU A 109 -15.92 -10.40 -3.63
CA LEU A 109 -16.36 -9.03 -3.39
C LEU A 109 -15.40 -8.27 -2.47
N ASP A 110 -14.99 -8.88 -1.35
CA ASP A 110 -14.01 -8.25 -0.43
C ASP A 110 -12.69 -8.02 -1.14
N PHE A 111 -12.21 -9.02 -1.91
CA PHE A 111 -11.00 -8.88 -2.71
C PHE A 111 -11.11 -7.71 -3.70
N ALA A 112 -12.21 -7.61 -4.45
CA ALA A 112 -12.43 -6.52 -5.39
C ALA A 112 -12.47 -5.14 -4.69
N ASN A 113 -13.08 -5.06 -3.50
CA ASN A 113 -13.10 -3.83 -2.71
C ASN A 113 -11.69 -3.42 -2.23
N HIS A 114 -10.90 -4.37 -1.73
CA HIS A 114 -9.53 -4.11 -1.28
C HIS A 114 -8.60 -3.71 -2.44
N LEU A 115 -8.77 -4.36 -3.59
CA LEU A 115 -7.97 -4.11 -4.79
C LEU A 115 -8.33 -2.77 -5.42
N SER A 116 -9.63 -2.49 -5.62
CA SER A 116 -10.12 -1.24 -6.21
C SER A 116 -9.72 0.00 -5.41
N LEU A 117 -9.71 -0.08 -4.07
CA LEU A 117 -9.21 1.00 -3.22
C LEU A 117 -7.75 1.34 -3.54
N ARG A 118 -6.89 0.31 -3.66
CA ARG A 118 -5.46 0.49 -3.95
C ARG A 118 -5.22 0.95 -5.37
N THR A 119 -6.01 0.46 -6.33
CA THR A 119 -5.99 0.94 -7.71
C THR A 119 -6.35 2.42 -7.80
N ARG A 120 -7.35 2.88 -7.04
CA ARG A 120 -7.71 4.31 -7.00
C ARG A 120 -6.58 5.15 -6.40
N ILE A 121 -5.96 4.68 -5.31
CA ILE A 121 -4.82 5.38 -4.71
C ILE A 121 -3.63 5.41 -5.67
N LEU A 122 -3.39 4.33 -6.43
CA LEU A 122 -2.37 4.27 -7.48
C LEU A 122 -2.64 5.29 -8.59
N LYS A 123 -3.90 5.43 -9.04
CA LYS A 123 -4.31 6.50 -9.96
C LYS A 123 -3.92 7.87 -9.41
N ASP A 124 -4.24 8.13 -8.14
CA ASP A 124 -3.97 9.43 -7.51
C ASP A 124 -2.46 9.72 -7.43
N GLU A 125 -1.62 8.74 -7.11
CA GLU A 125 -0.15 8.91 -7.11
C GLU A 125 0.42 9.13 -8.52
N LEU A 126 -0.13 8.46 -9.55
CA LEU A 126 0.23 8.69 -10.95
C LEU A 126 -0.08 10.13 -11.38
N LEU A 127 -1.25 10.65 -10.99
CA LEU A 127 -1.66 12.03 -11.25
C LEU A 127 -0.71 13.05 -10.59
N LEU A 128 -0.35 12.82 -9.32
CA LEU A 128 0.60 13.67 -8.59
C LEU A 128 2.00 13.65 -9.21
N SER A 129 2.35 12.55 -9.87
CA SER A 129 3.63 12.33 -10.53
C SER A 129 3.66 12.82 -11.99
N SER A 130 2.74 13.70 -12.39
CA SER A 130 2.60 14.23 -13.77
C SER A 130 3.84 14.90 -14.37
N LYS A 131 4.83 15.27 -13.55
CA LYS A 131 6.10 15.85 -14.01
C LYS A 131 7.21 14.83 -14.22
N ASN A 132 6.97 13.55 -13.89
CA ASN A 132 7.94 12.49 -14.05
C ASN A 132 8.12 12.17 -15.54
N GLU A 133 9.36 12.24 -16.04
CA GLU A 133 9.67 12.06 -17.47
C GLU A 133 9.32 10.65 -17.97
N THR A 134 9.52 9.62 -17.14
CA THR A 134 9.17 8.24 -17.47
C THR A 134 7.66 8.08 -17.67
N LEU A 135 6.85 8.64 -16.76
CA LEU A 135 5.38 8.60 -16.89
C LEU A 135 4.88 9.42 -18.08
N LEU A 136 5.48 10.58 -18.36
CA LEU A 136 5.13 11.39 -19.52
C LEU A 136 5.46 10.67 -20.84
N SER A 137 6.62 10.01 -20.91
CA SER A 137 7.01 9.20 -22.07
C SER A 137 6.03 8.05 -22.30
N LEU A 138 5.63 7.38 -21.23
CA LEU A 138 4.65 6.30 -21.27
C LEU A 138 3.27 6.82 -21.71
N PHE A 139 2.81 7.95 -21.17
CA PHE A 139 1.59 8.60 -21.60
C PHE A 139 1.59 8.92 -23.11
N ASN A 140 2.67 9.52 -23.62
CA ASN A 140 2.77 9.86 -25.03
C ASN A 140 2.72 8.60 -25.92
N THR A 141 3.44 7.54 -25.52
CA THR A 141 3.40 6.24 -26.22
C THR A 141 1.98 5.68 -26.27
N PHE A 142 1.23 5.77 -25.17
CA PHE A 142 -0.16 5.31 -25.07
C PHE A 142 -1.10 6.10 -25.97
N LYS A 143 -0.95 7.42 -25.95
CA LYS A 143 -1.74 8.34 -26.76
C LYS A 143 -1.54 8.09 -28.26
N GLU A 144 -0.32 7.76 -28.67
CA GLU A 144 -0.01 7.44 -30.06
C GLU A 144 -0.56 6.07 -30.51
N THR A 145 -0.56 5.08 -29.62
CA THR A 145 -0.92 3.68 -29.97
C THR A 145 -2.42 3.35 -29.82
N LEU A 146 -3.12 3.97 -28.87
CA LEU A 146 -4.51 3.60 -28.54
C LEU A 146 -5.53 4.68 -28.91
N TYR A 147 -5.31 5.93 -28.47
CA TYR A 147 -6.31 6.99 -28.60
C TYR A 147 -5.67 8.39 -28.58
N LYS A 148 -5.76 9.12 -29.70
CA LYS A 148 -5.08 10.42 -29.87
C LYS A 148 -5.66 11.56 -29.01
N GLU A 149 -6.87 11.41 -28.48
CA GLU A 149 -7.52 12.42 -27.63
C GLU A 149 -7.46 12.06 -26.13
N LEU A 150 -6.63 11.10 -25.73
CA LEU A 150 -6.50 10.67 -24.33
C LEU A 150 -5.93 11.80 -23.47
N SER A 151 -6.67 12.17 -22.41
CA SER A 151 -6.18 13.08 -21.37
C SER A 151 -5.21 12.36 -20.42
N TYR A 152 -4.39 13.13 -19.70
CA TYR A 152 -3.46 12.54 -18.73
C TYR A 152 -4.19 11.83 -17.59
N GLU A 153 -5.35 12.36 -17.16
CA GLU A 153 -6.15 11.72 -16.12
C GLU A 153 -6.75 10.38 -16.57
N GLU A 154 -7.32 10.33 -17.77
CA GLU A 154 -7.83 9.08 -18.35
C GLU A 154 -6.72 8.05 -18.54
N PHE A 155 -5.51 8.52 -18.89
CA PHE A 155 -4.32 7.68 -18.90
C PHE A 155 -4.02 7.12 -17.50
N CYS A 156 -3.91 7.96 -16.46
CA CYS A 156 -3.61 7.48 -15.11
C CYS A 156 -4.63 6.46 -14.61
N ASP A 157 -5.92 6.68 -14.87
CA ASP A 157 -6.98 5.75 -14.49
C ASP A 157 -6.88 4.42 -15.25
N SER A 158 -6.81 4.49 -16.58
CA SER A 158 -6.68 3.29 -17.44
C SER A 158 -5.40 2.52 -17.13
N PHE A 159 -4.29 3.24 -16.88
CA PHE A 159 -2.99 2.69 -16.55
C PHE A 159 -3.04 1.96 -15.20
N ALA A 160 -3.56 2.59 -14.15
CA ALA A 160 -3.70 1.97 -12.83
C ALA A 160 -4.56 0.70 -12.88
N GLN A 161 -5.72 0.76 -13.54
CA GLN A 161 -6.63 -0.38 -13.70
C GLN A 161 -5.96 -1.52 -14.47
N THR A 162 -5.34 -1.21 -15.60
CA THR A 162 -4.64 -2.19 -16.45
C THR A 162 -3.46 -2.83 -15.71
N LEU A 163 -2.66 -2.05 -15.00
CA LEU A 163 -1.51 -2.54 -14.25
C LEU A 163 -1.95 -3.49 -13.13
N THR A 164 -2.98 -3.09 -12.37
CA THR A 164 -3.61 -3.93 -11.33
C THR A 164 -4.11 -5.25 -11.94
N TYR A 165 -4.86 -5.19 -13.03
CA TYR A 165 -5.39 -6.37 -13.71
C TYR A 165 -4.27 -7.28 -14.26
N SER A 166 -3.21 -6.69 -14.78
CA SER A 166 -2.04 -7.43 -15.29
C SER A 166 -1.34 -8.19 -14.16
N LEU A 167 -1.18 -7.58 -12.98
CA LEU A 167 -0.64 -8.26 -11.79
C LEU A 167 -1.55 -9.41 -11.31
N PHE A 168 -2.87 -9.22 -11.39
CA PHE A 168 -3.82 -10.30 -11.09
C PHE A 168 -3.71 -11.46 -12.10
N LEU A 169 -3.63 -11.16 -13.40
CA LEU A 169 -3.38 -12.17 -14.43
C LEU A 169 -2.04 -12.89 -14.23
N ALA A 170 -1.00 -12.17 -13.81
CA ALA A 170 0.29 -12.76 -13.49
C ALA A 170 0.14 -13.84 -12.41
N LYS A 171 -0.65 -13.57 -11.37
CA LYS A 171 -0.93 -14.55 -10.32
C LYS A 171 -1.75 -15.75 -10.83
N LEU A 172 -2.74 -15.53 -11.71
CA LEU A 172 -3.54 -16.61 -12.29
C LEU A 172 -2.71 -17.55 -13.17
N ASN A 173 -1.76 -17.01 -13.92
CA ASN A 173 -0.88 -17.79 -14.81
C ASN A 173 0.36 -18.33 -14.12
N ASN A 174 0.58 -17.99 -12.85
CA ASN A 174 1.70 -18.48 -12.08
C ASN A 174 1.44 -19.93 -11.67
N ASP A 175 2.02 -20.85 -12.42
CA ASP A 175 2.00 -22.29 -12.20
C ASP A 175 3.01 -22.76 -11.13
N THR A 176 3.79 -21.83 -10.55
CA THR A 176 4.77 -22.12 -9.51
C THR A 176 4.18 -21.95 -8.12
N ALA A 177 4.78 -22.64 -7.13
CA ALA A 177 4.45 -22.42 -5.72
C ALA A 177 4.98 -21.07 -5.16
N LYS A 178 5.72 -20.30 -5.96
CA LYS A 178 6.34 -19.04 -5.55
C LYS A 178 5.33 -17.90 -5.68
N GLU A 179 5.34 -16.97 -4.73
CA GLU A 179 4.56 -15.73 -4.83
C GLU A 179 5.05 -14.82 -5.97
N ILE A 180 4.15 -14.03 -6.54
CA ILE A 180 4.54 -13.00 -7.52
C ILE A 180 5.18 -11.81 -6.80
N ASP A 181 6.15 -11.17 -7.44
CA ASP A 181 6.80 -9.96 -6.96
C ASP A 181 7.07 -9.02 -8.14
N LEU A 182 7.47 -7.76 -7.90
CA LEU A 182 7.73 -6.80 -9.00
C LEU A 182 8.77 -7.31 -10.01
N ASN A 183 9.74 -8.11 -9.57
CA ASN A 183 10.81 -8.62 -10.44
C ASN A 183 10.37 -9.83 -11.27
N ASN A 184 9.38 -10.59 -10.81
CA ASN A 184 8.98 -11.84 -11.43
C ASN A 184 7.61 -11.76 -12.13
N ALA A 185 6.73 -10.83 -11.71
CA ALA A 185 5.34 -10.77 -12.14
C ALA A 185 5.23 -10.69 -13.67
N LYS A 186 6.09 -9.88 -14.29
CA LYS A 186 6.21 -9.75 -15.75
C LYS A 186 6.28 -11.09 -16.49
N LYS A 187 6.94 -12.11 -15.93
CA LYS A 187 7.10 -13.42 -16.59
C LYS A 187 5.78 -14.14 -16.80
N PHE A 188 4.81 -13.88 -15.92
CA PHE A 188 3.51 -14.54 -15.92
C PHE A 188 2.41 -13.69 -16.59
N ILE A 189 2.74 -12.46 -16.98
CA ILE A 189 1.83 -11.57 -17.69
C ILE A 189 1.73 -12.00 -19.18
N PRO A 190 0.53 -12.26 -19.71
CA PRO A 190 0.36 -12.63 -21.12
C PRO A 190 0.86 -11.55 -22.09
N LYS A 191 1.65 -11.94 -23.09
CA LYS A 191 2.23 -11.02 -24.08
C LYS A 191 1.27 -10.60 -25.21
N SER A 192 0.04 -11.10 -25.17
CA SER A 192 -0.96 -10.99 -26.24
C SER A 192 -1.56 -9.58 -26.40
N PHE A 193 -1.44 -8.72 -25.39
CA PHE A 193 -1.93 -7.33 -25.47
C PHE A 193 -0.79 -6.32 -25.55
N PRO A 194 -0.77 -5.40 -26.54
CA PRO A 194 0.22 -4.32 -26.64
C PRO A 194 0.29 -3.47 -25.37
N LEU A 195 -0.87 -3.13 -24.82
CA LEU A 195 -1.06 -2.42 -23.56
C LEU A 195 -0.37 -3.13 -22.38
N ILE A 196 -0.52 -4.45 -22.31
CA ILE A 196 0.08 -5.32 -21.28
C ILE A 196 1.60 -5.41 -21.45
N ARG A 197 2.12 -5.36 -22.68
CA ARG A 197 3.56 -5.32 -22.95
C ARG A 197 4.20 -4.03 -22.44
N SER A 198 3.54 -2.89 -22.65
CA SER A 198 4.01 -1.60 -22.12
C SER A 198 3.96 -1.56 -20.58
N MET A 199 2.94 -2.17 -19.94
CA MET A 199 2.93 -2.35 -18.47
C MET A 199 4.13 -3.15 -17.99
N SER A 200 4.47 -4.23 -18.70
CA SER A 200 5.58 -5.08 -18.30
C SER A 200 6.93 -4.35 -18.37
N GLY A 201 7.09 -3.43 -19.32
CA GLY A 201 8.27 -2.57 -19.40
C GLY A 201 8.40 -1.62 -18.21
N PHE A 202 7.28 -1.07 -17.72
CA PHE A 202 7.26 -0.21 -16.53
C PHE A 202 7.72 -0.94 -15.26
N LEU A 203 7.55 -2.27 -15.19
CA LEU A 203 8.02 -3.08 -14.07
C LEU A 203 9.54 -3.33 -14.11
N ASP A 204 10.20 -3.18 -15.26
CA ASP A 204 11.62 -3.52 -15.41
C ASP A 204 12.58 -2.44 -14.91
N ASP A 205 12.30 -1.15 -15.16
CA ASP A 205 13.28 -0.08 -14.92
C ASP A 205 12.65 1.29 -14.60
N SER A 206 13.19 1.93 -13.56
CA SER A 206 12.98 3.30 -13.05
C SER A 206 11.69 3.59 -12.26
N PHE A 207 11.69 3.18 -10.98
CA PHE A 207 10.87 3.86 -9.96
C PHE A 207 11.57 5.10 -9.38
N GLU A 208 12.54 5.68 -10.09
CA GLU A 208 13.26 6.85 -9.63
C GLU A 208 12.28 8.03 -9.48
N ASN A 209 12.18 8.56 -8.26
CA ASN A 209 11.16 9.55 -7.87
C ASN A 209 9.70 9.04 -7.99
N LEU A 210 9.49 7.72 -7.97
CA LEU A 210 8.17 7.06 -7.99
C LEU A 210 8.03 6.05 -6.84
N GLU A 211 8.67 6.32 -5.69
CA GLU A 211 8.71 5.40 -4.55
C GLU A 211 7.32 5.08 -4.00
N ASN A 212 6.40 6.06 -3.98
CA ASN A 212 5.01 5.85 -3.56
C ASN A 212 4.27 4.88 -4.50
N ILE A 213 4.52 4.99 -5.81
CA ILE A 213 3.93 4.10 -6.81
C ILE A 213 4.47 2.69 -6.62
N LYS A 214 5.79 2.55 -6.47
CA LYS A 214 6.43 1.26 -6.22
C LYS A 214 5.83 0.56 -5.00
N TRP A 215 5.76 1.28 -3.88
CA TRP A 215 5.19 0.77 -2.63
C TRP A 215 3.72 0.35 -2.80
N LEU A 216 2.90 1.13 -3.52
CA LEU A 216 1.51 0.75 -3.80
C LEU A 216 1.40 -0.52 -4.65
N LEU A 217 2.31 -0.71 -5.60
CA LEU A 217 2.33 -1.94 -6.42
C LEU A 217 2.73 -3.16 -5.60
N GLU A 218 3.72 -3.02 -4.70
CA GLU A 218 4.06 -4.07 -3.73
C GLU A 218 2.87 -4.41 -2.85
N GLU A 219 2.10 -3.42 -2.42
CA GLU A 219 0.90 -3.61 -1.62
C GLU A 219 -0.24 -4.29 -2.39
N ILE A 220 -0.43 -3.94 -3.68
CA ILE A 220 -1.37 -4.63 -4.58
C ILE A 220 -0.95 -6.10 -4.74
N ILE A 221 0.33 -6.35 -4.98
CA ILE A 221 0.91 -7.69 -5.11
C ILE A 221 0.70 -8.50 -3.82
N ASN A 222 0.91 -7.90 -2.65
CA ASN A 222 0.72 -8.56 -1.37
C ASN A 222 -0.70 -9.11 -1.20
N ILE A 223 -1.71 -8.29 -1.53
CA ILE A 223 -3.10 -8.74 -1.51
C ILE A 223 -3.33 -9.86 -2.53
N ILE A 224 -2.88 -9.68 -3.77
CA ILE A 224 -3.06 -10.69 -4.82
C ILE A 224 -2.42 -12.02 -4.44
N ASN A 225 -1.28 -12.03 -3.73
CA ASN A 225 -0.62 -13.25 -3.31
C ASN A 225 -1.38 -14.03 -2.25
N HIS A 226 -2.12 -13.33 -1.39
CA HIS A 226 -2.83 -13.90 -0.23
C HIS A 226 -4.28 -14.29 -0.51
N ILE A 227 -4.76 -14.14 -1.75
CA ILE A 227 -6.09 -14.61 -2.11
C ILE A 227 -6.13 -16.12 -2.32
N ASP A 228 -7.26 -16.73 -1.93
CA ASP A 228 -7.61 -18.07 -2.38
C ASP A 228 -8.23 -17.99 -3.78
N ILE A 229 -7.37 -18.08 -4.79
CA ILE A 229 -7.76 -18.04 -6.21
C ILE A 229 -8.77 -19.13 -6.54
N THR A 230 -8.64 -20.32 -5.95
CA THR A 230 -9.54 -21.44 -6.25
C THR A 230 -10.96 -21.09 -5.83
N SER A 231 -11.10 -20.50 -4.64
CA SER A 231 -12.40 -20.03 -4.14
C SER A 231 -12.95 -18.86 -4.98
N ILE A 232 -12.11 -17.90 -5.35
CA ILE A 232 -12.52 -16.76 -6.20
C ILE A 232 -12.98 -17.22 -7.58
N ILE A 233 -12.22 -18.08 -8.27
CA ILE A 233 -12.59 -18.62 -9.59
C ILE A 233 -13.91 -19.39 -9.49
N LYS A 234 -14.09 -20.21 -8.44
CA LYS A 234 -15.33 -20.95 -8.22
C LYS A 234 -16.53 -20.03 -8.01
N GLU A 235 -16.35 -18.91 -7.32
CA GLU A 235 -17.39 -17.88 -7.12
C GLU A 235 -17.72 -17.15 -8.43
N LEU A 236 -16.71 -16.77 -9.21
CA LEU A 236 -16.88 -16.14 -10.51
C LEU A 236 -17.63 -17.04 -11.50
N ASN A 237 -17.26 -18.31 -11.61
CA ASN A 237 -17.91 -19.27 -12.51
C ASN A 237 -19.38 -19.50 -12.15
N LYS A 238 -19.74 -19.53 -10.86
CA LYS A 238 -21.14 -19.64 -10.41
C LYS A 238 -21.99 -18.42 -10.74
N THR A 239 -21.37 -17.26 -10.87
CA THR A 239 -22.06 -16.01 -11.19
C THR A 239 -22.32 -15.91 -12.69
N GLY A 240 -21.36 -16.37 -13.52
CA GLY A 240 -21.52 -16.44 -14.98
C GLY A 240 -22.47 -17.52 -15.51
N GLU A 241 -22.91 -18.47 -14.67
CA GLU A 241 -23.96 -19.46 -15.02
C GLU A 241 -25.38 -18.93 -14.77
N LYS A 242 -25.54 -17.75 -14.16
CA LYS A 242 -26.85 -17.15 -13.83
C LYS A 242 -27.26 -15.99 -14.75
N ASP A 243 -26.39 -15.60 -15.67
CA ASP A 243 -26.66 -14.65 -16.76
C ASP A 243 -26.75 -15.39 -18.10
#